data_AF-A0A7C1T7D0-F1
#
_entry.id   AF-A0A7C1T7D0-F1
#
_cell.length_a   1.000
_cell.length_b   1.000
_cell.length_c   1.000
_cell.angle_alpha   90.00
_cell.angle_beta   90.00
_cell.angle_gamma   90.00
#
_symmetry.space_group_name_H-M   'P 1'
#
loop_
_entity.id
_entity.type
_entity.pdbx_description
1 polymer ?
#
loop_
_entity_poly.entity_id
_entity_poly.type
_entity_poly.pdbx_seq_one_letter_code
_entity_poly.pdbx_strand_id
1 'polypeptide(L)'
;EPPTRPNLAEYDHDIERYADALADFTQKSIDYKANEAVVELSKTAEDVSAKQTQDTQATERQNRFSEKSIEFSESNPDYFEIVGNTTLNITPDMTNVLMELDNGPAVTYYLGNHPEIAYRIAQKNSVGVAIELGKIESNLGKPSPSPTTSTAPEPPSPISTSRAKVTKDPSDMTDKEYRDWRNKQIAAR
;
A
#
# COMPACT_ATOMS: atom_id res chain seq x y z
N GLU A 1 -49.09 -16.44 1.42
CA GLU A 1 -49.84 -16.37 0.16
C GLU A 1 -51.03 -15.43 0.33
N PRO A 2 -51.48 -14.73 -0.72
CA PRO A 2 -52.63 -13.84 -0.62
C PRO A 2 -53.91 -14.64 -0.30
N PRO A 3 -54.80 -14.15 0.58
CA PRO A 3 -56.06 -14.82 0.86
C PRO A 3 -56.94 -14.89 -0.39
N THR A 4 -57.67 -16.00 -0.54
CA THR A 4 -58.57 -16.23 -1.68
C THR A 4 -60.00 -15.83 -1.29
N ARG A 5 -60.69 -15.13 -2.19
CA ARG A 5 -62.06 -14.68 -1.95
C ARG A 5 -63.04 -15.87 -1.93
N PRO A 6 -63.88 -16.03 -0.89
CA PRO A 6 -64.86 -17.11 -0.83
C PRO A 6 -65.96 -16.94 -1.88
N ASN A 7 -66.52 -18.05 -2.34
CA ASN A 7 -67.64 -18.11 -3.27
C ASN A 7 -68.90 -18.65 -2.58
N LEU A 8 -70.07 -18.05 -2.82
CA LEU A 8 -71.34 -18.46 -2.23
C LEU A 8 -71.69 -19.95 -2.46
N ALA A 9 -71.29 -20.50 -3.62
CA ALA A 9 -71.51 -21.91 -3.95
C ALA A 9 -70.77 -22.88 -3.00
N GLU A 10 -69.70 -22.44 -2.35
CA GLU A 10 -68.92 -23.24 -1.38
C GLU A 10 -69.64 -23.37 -0.01
N TYR A 11 -70.70 -22.59 0.19
CA TYR A 11 -71.46 -22.51 1.43
C TYR A 11 -72.92 -22.92 1.24
N ASP A 12 -73.23 -23.77 0.26
CA ASP A 12 -74.59 -24.25 -0.03
C ASP A 12 -75.62 -23.12 -0.24
N HIS A 13 -75.19 -21.95 -0.70
CA HIS A 13 -76.00 -20.72 -0.80
C HIS A 13 -76.55 -20.19 0.54
N ASP A 14 -75.97 -20.62 1.65
CA ASP A 14 -76.22 -20.06 2.97
C ASP A 14 -75.58 -18.68 3.07
N ILE A 15 -76.45 -17.66 3.14
CA ILE A 15 -76.05 -16.25 3.14
C ILE A 15 -75.30 -15.89 4.42
N GLU A 16 -75.67 -16.45 5.57
CA GLU A 16 -75.04 -16.11 6.86
C GLU A 16 -73.62 -16.68 6.91
N ARG A 17 -73.45 -17.95 6.53
CA ARG A 17 -72.12 -18.59 6.49
C ARG A 17 -71.21 -17.94 5.46
N TYR A 18 -71.76 -17.52 4.32
CA TYR A 18 -71.02 -16.75 3.32
C TYR A 18 -70.62 -15.35 3.81
N ALA A 19 -71.49 -14.66 4.55
CA ALA A 19 -71.20 -13.36 5.14
C ALA A 19 -70.05 -13.43 6.15
N ASP A 20 -70.04 -14.44 7.02
CA ASP A 20 -68.95 -14.69 7.96
C ASP A 20 -67.63 -14.98 7.23
N ALA A 21 -67.66 -15.82 6.19
CA ALA A 21 -66.48 -16.11 5.38
C ALA A 21 -65.93 -14.86 4.66
N LEU A 22 -66.80 -13.96 4.20
CA LEU A 22 -66.41 -12.68 3.62
C LEU A 22 -65.76 -11.76 4.66
N ALA A 23 -66.26 -11.74 5.89
CA ALA A 23 -65.66 -10.96 6.98
C ALA A 23 -64.25 -11.48 7.30
N ASP A 24 -64.09 -12.80 7.44
CA ASP A 24 -62.79 -13.46 7.63
C ASP A 24 -61.81 -13.19 6.48
N PHE A 25 -62.28 -13.28 5.24
CA PHE A 25 -61.49 -12.96 4.05
C PHE A 25 -61.05 -11.50 4.07
N THR A 26 -61.94 -10.58 4.44
CA THR A 26 -61.65 -9.14 4.51
C THR A 26 -60.57 -8.88 5.56
N GLN A 27 -60.70 -9.45 6.76
CA GLN A 27 -59.70 -9.33 7.81
C GLN A 27 -58.34 -9.89 7.38
N LYS A 28 -58.32 -11.11 6.83
CA LYS A 28 -57.07 -11.73 6.32
C LYS A 28 -56.44 -10.91 5.20
N SER A 29 -57.24 -10.28 4.35
CA SER A 29 -56.75 -9.42 3.25
C SER A 29 -56.13 -8.14 3.78
N ILE A 30 -56.71 -7.55 4.83
CA ILE A 30 -56.16 -6.40 5.54
C ILE A 30 -54.82 -6.78 6.18
N ASP A 31 -54.78 -7.88 6.93
CA ASP A 31 -53.56 -8.34 7.61
C ASP A 31 -52.45 -8.67 6.60
N TYR A 32 -52.78 -9.35 5.49
CA TYR A 32 -51.85 -9.65 4.42
C TYR A 32 -51.26 -8.37 3.81
N LYS A 33 -52.11 -7.38 3.48
CA LYS A 33 -51.67 -6.12 2.90
C LYS A 33 -50.87 -5.26 3.87
N ALA A 34 -51.22 -5.26 5.15
CA ALA A 34 -50.45 -4.61 6.19
C ALA A 34 -49.04 -5.22 6.32
N ASN A 35 -48.94 -6.55 6.33
CA ASN A 35 -47.66 -7.25 6.38
C ASN A 35 -46.81 -7.00 5.13
N GLU A 36 -47.42 -7.02 3.94
CA GLU A 36 -46.75 -6.70 2.67
C GLU A 36 -46.14 -5.29 2.70
N ALA A 37 -46.90 -4.29 3.16
CA ALA A 37 -46.42 -2.92 3.30
C ALA A 37 -45.27 -2.79 4.33
N VAL A 38 -45.33 -3.50 5.45
CA VAL A 38 -44.24 -3.51 6.45
C VAL A 38 -42.96 -4.13 5.88
N VAL A 39 -43.08 -5.21 5.11
CA VAL A 39 -41.92 -5.84 4.44
C VAL A 39 -41.30 -4.91 3.40
N GLU A 40 -42.11 -4.22 2.61
CA GLU A 40 -41.62 -3.26 1.61
C GLU A 40 -40.94 -2.04 2.26
N LEU A 41 -41.53 -1.51 3.32
CA LEU A 41 -40.96 -0.39 4.08
C LEU A 41 -39.65 -0.78 4.76
N SER A 42 -39.57 -1.97 5.37
CA SER A 42 -38.34 -2.44 6.01
C SER A 42 -37.22 -2.64 4.99
N LYS A 43 -37.51 -3.26 3.84
CA LYS A 43 -36.53 -3.41 2.75
C LYS A 43 -36.03 -2.04 2.25
N THR A 44 -36.95 -1.09 2.04
CA THR A 44 -36.58 0.25 1.59
C THR A 44 -35.74 0.99 2.64
N ALA A 45 -36.09 0.87 3.92
CA ALA A 45 -35.34 1.47 5.01
C ALA A 45 -33.93 0.86 5.15
N GLU A 46 -33.80 -0.46 4.98
CA GLU A 46 -32.52 -1.15 4.96
C GLU A 46 -31.64 -0.68 3.80
N ASP A 47 -32.19 -0.60 2.58
CA ASP A 47 -31.46 -0.13 1.39
C ASP A 47 -30.98 1.33 1.54
N VAL A 48 -31.83 2.21 2.06
CA VAL A 48 -31.48 3.61 2.33
C VAL A 48 -30.41 3.71 3.43
N SER A 49 -30.56 2.96 4.53
CA SER A 49 -29.60 2.94 5.63
C SER A 49 -28.25 2.39 5.20
N ALA A 50 -28.22 1.33 4.39
CA ALA A 50 -27.00 0.74 3.86
C ALA A 50 -26.25 1.73 2.96
N LYS A 51 -26.98 2.39 2.06
CA LYS A 51 -26.40 3.45 1.20
C LYS A 51 -25.83 4.60 2.02
N GLN A 52 -26.59 5.10 3.00
CA GLN A 52 -26.13 6.21 3.82
C GLN A 52 -24.91 5.86 4.67
N THR A 53 -24.83 4.63 5.15
CA THR A 53 -23.66 4.12 5.87
C THR A 53 -22.44 4.02 4.94
N GLN A 54 -22.62 3.52 3.72
CA GLN A 54 -21.55 3.43 2.72
C GLN A 54 -21.01 4.83 2.34
N ASP A 55 -21.90 5.79 2.10
CA ASP A 55 -21.54 7.17 1.75
C ASP A 55 -20.80 7.87 2.90
N THR A 56 -21.23 7.64 4.14
CA THR A 56 -20.58 8.17 5.35
C THR A 56 -19.17 7.60 5.49
N GLN A 57 -19.02 6.28 5.39
CA GLN A 57 -17.70 5.63 5.48
C GLN A 57 -16.76 6.07 4.37
N ALA A 58 -17.25 6.23 3.13
CA ALA A 58 -16.45 6.73 2.02
C ALA A 58 -15.94 8.15 2.29
N THR A 59 -16.81 9.02 2.79
CA THR A 59 -16.47 10.39 3.18
C THR A 59 -15.44 10.43 4.31
N GLU A 60 -15.63 9.61 5.35
CA GLU A 60 -14.68 9.50 6.46
C GLU A 60 -13.30 9.02 6.02
N ARG A 61 -13.22 8.01 5.13
CA ARG A 61 -11.94 7.55 4.56
C ARG A 61 -11.26 8.66 3.76
N GLN A 62 -12.01 9.39 2.95
CA GLN A 62 -11.48 10.51 2.17
C GLN A 62 -10.95 11.63 3.07
N ASN A 63 -11.70 12.00 4.12
CA ASN A 63 -11.29 13.03 5.07
C ASN A 63 -10.03 12.63 5.82
N ARG A 64 -9.98 11.40 6.36
CA ARG A 64 -8.81 10.84 7.03
C ARG A 64 -7.58 10.86 6.12
N PHE A 65 -7.73 10.45 4.86
CA PHE A 65 -6.62 10.47 3.89
C PHE A 65 -6.16 11.90 3.59
N SER A 66 -7.10 12.84 3.47
CA SER A 66 -6.80 14.26 3.25
C SER A 66 -6.04 14.86 4.43
N GLU A 67 -6.47 14.60 5.67
CA GLU A 67 -5.78 15.06 6.88
C GLU A 67 -4.35 14.53 6.96
N LYS A 68 -4.17 13.21 6.78
CA LYS A 68 -2.83 12.59 6.74
C LYS A 68 -1.98 13.14 5.60
N SER A 69 -2.58 13.46 4.46
CA SER A 69 -1.87 14.06 3.31
C SER A 69 -1.35 15.46 3.63
N ILE A 70 -2.15 16.27 4.33
CA ILE A 70 -1.74 17.60 4.79
C ILE A 70 -0.59 17.46 5.79
N GLU A 71 -0.73 16.60 6.81
CA GLU A 71 0.32 16.35 7.80
C GLU A 71 1.63 15.87 7.15
N PHE A 72 1.54 14.91 6.21
CA PHE A 72 2.71 14.42 5.48
C PHE A 72 3.39 15.51 4.65
N SER A 73 2.61 16.43 4.07
CA SER A 73 3.13 17.55 3.27
C SER A 73 3.91 18.58 4.09
N GLU A 74 3.69 18.67 5.40
CA GLU A 74 4.46 19.58 6.27
C GLU A 74 5.95 19.21 6.28
N SER A 75 6.27 17.92 6.17
CA SER A 75 7.65 17.41 6.06
C SER A 75 8.10 17.14 4.62
N ASN A 76 7.18 17.14 3.66
CA ASN A 76 7.44 16.85 2.24
C ASN A 76 6.74 17.91 1.36
N PRO A 77 7.33 19.11 1.19
CA PRO A 77 6.65 20.24 0.54
C PRO A 77 6.28 20.02 -0.93
N ASP A 78 6.99 19.12 -1.61
CA ASP A 78 6.77 18.70 -3.00
C ASP A 78 5.68 17.62 -3.15
N TYR A 79 5.10 17.15 -2.04
CA TYR A 79 4.12 16.07 -2.02
C TYR A 79 2.97 16.27 -3.02
N PHE A 80 2.27 17.41 -2.94
CA PHE A 80 1.11 17.66 -3.80
C PHE A 80 1.49 17.86 -5.27
N GLU A 81 2.70 18.34 -5.55
CA GLU A 81 3.22 18.44 -6.92
C GLU A 81 3.46 17.06 -7.51
N ILE A 82 4.12 16.17 -6.75
CA ILE A 82 4.44 14.81 -7.18
C ILE A 82 3.16 13.97 -7.34
N VAL A 83 2.26 14.01 -6.36
CA VAL A 83 1.01 13.21 -6.40
C VAL A 83 0.01 13.77 -7.41
N GLY A 84 0.02 15.08 -7.66
CA GLY A 84 -0.84 15.74 -8.66
C GLY A 84 -0.41 15.52 -10.11
N ASN A 85 0.74 14.88 -10.35
CA ASN A 85 1.26 14.66 -11.69
C ASN A 85 0.40 13.64 -12.47
N THR A 86 -0.12 14.04 -13.63
CA THR A 86 -0.99 13.21 -14.49
C THR A 86 -0.31 12.01 -15.12
N THR A 87 1.02 11.93 -15.08
CA THR A 87 1.78 10.77 -15.53
C THR A 87 1.78 9.61 -14.53
N LEU A 88 1.40 9.89 -13.27
CA LEU A 88 1.30 8.88 -12.23
C LEU A 88 0.03 8.04 -12.42
N ASN A 89 0.20 6.83 -12.96
CA ASN A 89 -0.91 5.92 -13.22
C ASN A 89 -1.40 5.21 -11.94
N ILE A 90 -2.29 5.87 -11.19
CA ILE A 90 -3.00 5.28 -10.05
C ILE A 90 -4.38 4.80 -10.51
N THR A 91 -4.63 3.50 -10.38
CA THR A 91 -5.93 2.90 -10.71
C THR A 91 -6.93 3.03 -9.56
N PRO A 92 -8.25 2.89 -9.80
CA PRO A 92 -9.24 2.93 -8.73
C PRO A 92 -8.99 1.92 -7.60
N ASP A 93 -8.54 0.70 -7.94
CA ASP A 93 -8.19 -0.32 -6.96
C ASP A 93 -7.01 0.10 -6.09
N MET A 94 -6.00 0.76 -6.68
CA MET A 94 -4.88 1.31 -5.91
C MET A 94 -5.36 2.42 -4.98
N THR A 95 -6.19 3.34 -5.44
CA THR A 95 -6.76 4.42 -4.62
C THR A 95 -7.51 3.88 -3.41
N ASN A 96 -8.34 2.85 -3.60
CA ASN A 96 -9.08 2.21 -2.50
C ASN A 96 -8.15 1.63 -1.43
N VAL A 97 -7.09 0.96 -1.84
CA VAL A 97 -6.09 0.43 -0.90
C VAL A 97 -5.33 1.56 -0.22
N LEU A 98 -4.83 2.56 -0.97
CA LEU A 98 -4.06 3.68 -0.44
C LEU A 98 -4.81 4.47 0.64
N MET A 99 -6.14 4.62 0.50
CA MET A 99 -6.99 5.25 1.51
C MET A 99 -7.13 4.43 2.80
N GLU A 100 -6.95 3.12 2.72
CA GLU A 100 -7.06 2.19 3.85
C GLU A 100 -5.74 2.02 4.62
N LEU A 101 -4.61 2.25 3.95
CA LEU A 101 -3.29 2.18 4.58
C LEU A 101 -3.12 3.21 5.71
N ASP A 102 -2.37 2.81 6.74
CA ASP A 102 -2.03 3.67 7.86
C ASP A 102 -1.16 4.84 7.37
N ASN A 103 -0.21 4.57 6.47
CA ASN A 103 0.66 5.58 5.87
C ASN A 103 0.45 5.76 4.36
N GLY A 104 -0.83 5.85 3.94
CA GLY A 104 -1.23 6.05 2.55
C GLY A 104 -0.52 7.20 1.80
N PRO A 105 -0.39 8.40 2.39
CA PRO A 105 0.33 9.51 1.76
C PRO A 105 1.80 9.21 1.44
N ALA A 106 2.54 8.61 2.38
CA ALA A 106 3.94 8.25 2.11
C ALA A 106 4.08 7.20 0.99
N VAL A 107 3.16 6.23 0.93
CA VAL A 107 3.13 5.24 -0.15
C VAL A 107 2.80 5.92 -1.48
N THR A 108 1.83 6.83 -1.51
CA THR A 108 1.46 7.59 -2.71
C THR A 108 2.63 8.45 -3.21
N TYR A 109 3.32 9.12 -2.30
CA TYR A 109 4.53 9.88 -2.58
C TYR A 109 5.66 9.01 -3.14
N TYR A 110 5.87 7.83 -2.55
CA TYR A 110 6.84 6.86 -3.05
C TYR A 110 6.51 6.43 -4.49
N LEU A 111 5.25 6.15 -4.79
CA LEU A 111 4.81 5.80 -6.14
C LEU A 111 5.00 6.96 -7.14
N GLY A 112 4.76 8.19 -6.71
CA GLY A 112 5.03 9.39 -7.52
C GLY A 112 6.51 9.55 -7.89
N ASN A 113 7.41 9.21 -6.97
CA ASN A 113 8.85 9.18 -7.21
C ASN A 113 9.33 7.95 -8.01
N HIS A 114 8.50 6.92 -8.11
CA HIS A 114 8.80 5.64 -8.79
C HIS A 114 7.65 5.23 -9.72
N PRO A 115 7.36 6.01 -10.78
CA PRO A 115 6.19 5.78 -11.65
C PRO A 115 6.20 4.41 -12.34
N GLU A 116 7.37 3.82 -12.56
CA GLU A 116 7.53 2.46 -13.09
C GLU A 116 6.96 1.39 -12.15
N ILE A 117 7.05 1.61 -10.84
CA ILE A 117 6.46 0.74 -9.82
C ILE A 117 4.95 0.89 -9.83
N ALA A 118 4.45 2.13 -9.89
CA ALA A 118 3.01 2.40 -10.01
C ALA A 118 2.41 1.70 -11.23
N TYR A 119 3.06 1.82 -12.40
CA TYR A 119 2.64 1.15 -13.63
C TYR A 119 2.60 -0.37 -13.49
N ARG A 120 3.62 -0.99 -12.88
CA ARG A 120 3.66 -2.44 -12.63
C ARG A 120 2.55 -2.90 -11.68
N ILE A 121 2.23 -2.10 -10.67
CA ILE A 121 1.15 -2.42 -9.72
C ILE A 121 -0.21 -2.29 -10.41
N ALA A 122 -0.40 -1.26 -11.25
CA ALA A 122 -1.63 -1.04 -12.01
C ALA A 122 -2.02 -2.21 -12.94
N GLN A 123 -1.07 -3.07 -13.32
CA GLN A 123 -1.31 -4.27 -14.13
C GLN A 123 -1.73 -5.50 -13.31
N LYS A 124 -1.71 -5.43 -11.97
CA LYS A 124 -2.09 -6.55 -11.10
C LYS A 124 -3.60 -6.60 -10.90
N ASN A 125 -4.11 -7.74 -10.45
CA ASN A 125 -5.47 -7.85 -9.94
C ASN A 125 -5.59 -7.17 -8.55
N SER A 126 -6.81 -6.96 -8.08
CA SER A 126 -7.08 -6.20 -6.84
C SER A 126 -6.36 -6.77 -5.60
N VAL A 127 -6.27 -8.10 -5.48
CA VAL A 127 -5.52 -8.76 -4.39
C VAL A 127 -4.02 -8.49 -4.51
N GLY A 128 -3.47 -8.59 -5.72
CA GLY A 128 -2.08 -8.30 -6.00
C GLY A 128 -1.72 -6.83 -5.74
N VAL A 129 -2.62 -5.90 -6.07
CA VAL A 129 -2.48 -4.47 -5.74
C VAL A 129 -2.35 -4.28 -4.22
N ALA A 130 -3.27 -4.85 -3.44
CA ALA A 130 -3.24 -4.75 -1.99
C ALA A 130 -1.94 -5.30 -1.38
N ILE A 131 -1.49 -6.47 -1.85
CA ILE A 131 -0.25 -7.09 -1.38
C ILE A 131 0.98 -6.23 -1.69
N GLU A 132 1.10 -5.68 -2.90
CA GLU A 132 2.27 -4.86 -3.25
C GLU A 132 2.28 -3.52 -2.50
N LEU A 133 1.14 -2.85 -2.40
CA LEU A 133 1.05 -1.57 -1.69
C LEU A 133 1.33 -1.74 -0.18
N GLY A 134 0.82 -2.81 0.44
CA GLY A 134 1.13 -3.14 1.83
C GLY A 134 2.61 -3.48 2.06
N LYS A 135 3.29 -4.10 1.09
CA LYS A 135 4.75 -4.30 1.16
C LYS A 135 5.51 -2.98 1.12
N ILE A 136 5.09 -2.04 0.27
CA ILE A 136 5.70 -0.71 0.20
C ILE A 136 5.50 0.00 1.54
N GLU A 137 4.28 0.03 2.07
CA GLU A 137 3.98 0.61 3.38
C GLU A 137 4.86 0.02 4.49
N SER A 138 4.94 -1.31 4.58
CA SER A 138 5.76 -2.00 5.59
C SER A 138 7.24 -1.63 5.47
N ASN A 139 7.75 -1.40 4.25
CA ASN A 139 9.13 -1.02 4.04
C ASN A 139 9.39 0.46 4.39
N LEU A 140 8.42 1.34 4.16
CA LEU A 140 8.51 2.75 4.56
C LEU A 140 8.39 2.93 6.08
N GLY A 141 7.62 2.07 6.76
CA GLY A 141 7.48 2.07 8.22
C GLY A 141 8.65 1.45 8.99
N LYS A 142 9.58 0.77 8.31
CA LYS A 142 10.80 0.27 8.95
C LYS A 142 11.80 1.41 9.05
N PRO A 143 12.42 1.67 10.22
CA PRO A 143 13.59 2.54 10.26
C PRO A 143 14.61 1.99 9.27
N SER A 144 15.08 2.85 8.36
CA SER A 144 16.14 2.48 7.41
C SER A 144 17.24 1.75 8.17
N PRO A 145 17.68 0.55 7.73
CA PRO A 145 18.76 -0.13 8.41
C PRO A 145 19.92 0.85 8.45
N SER A 146 20.27 1.31 9.65
CA SER A 146 21.43 2.17 9.84
C SER A 146 22.59 1.49 9.14
N PRO A 147 23.38 2.21 8.31
CA PRO A 147 24.47 1.59 7.57
C PRO A 147 25.31 0.83 8.58
N THR A 148 25.29 -0.51 8.51
CA THR A 148 26.20 -1.35 9.27
C THR A 148 27.57 -0.89 8.85
N THR A 149 28.24 -0.11 9.69
CA THR A 149 29.64 0.22 9.52
C THR A 149 30.35 -1.13 9.44
N SER A 150 30.91 -1.41 8.27
CA SER A 150 31.64 -2.65 8.05
C SER A 150 32.69 -2.80 9.14
N THR A 151 32.58 -3.84 9.96
CA THR A 151 33.64 -4.27 10.89
C THR A 151 34.73 -5.04 10.16
N ALA A 152 34.99 -4.69 8.89
CA ALA A 152 36.14 -5.17 8.17
C ALA A 152 37.41 -4.68 8.90
N PRO A 153 38.34 -5.59 9.25
CA PRO A 153 39.65 -5.20 9.74
C PRO A 153 40.30 -4.22 8.76
N GLU A 154 41.07 -3.27 9.29
CA GLU A 154 41.84 -2.34 8.46
C GLU A 154 42.66 -3.12 7.41
N PRO A 155 42.76 -2.63 6.16
CA PRO A 155 43.59 -3.26 5.15
C PRO A 155 45.01 -3.46 5.69
N PRO A 156 45.64 -4.63 5.47
CA PRO A 156 47.02 -4.83 5.90
C PRO A 156 47.91 -3.75 5.28
N SER A 157 48.80 -3.16 6.09
CA SER A 157 49.71 -2.14 5.62
C SER A 157 50.51 -2.65 4.42
N PRO A 158 50.67 -1.84 3.34
CA PRO A 158 51.43 -2.27 2.18
C PRO A 158 52.83 -2.67 2.63
N ILE A 159 53.27 -3.86 2.20
CA ILE A 159 54.61 -4.37 2.47
C ILE A 159 55.58 -3.35 1.86
N SER A 160 56.27 -2.60 2.71
CA SER A 160 57.39 -1.78 2.29
C SER A 160 58.45 -2.74 1.77
N THR A 161 58.51 -2.91 0.46
CA THR A 161 59.70 -3.44 -0.19
C THR A 161 60.78 -2.40 0.01
N SER A 162 61.48 -2.52 1.14
CA SER A 162 62.77 -1.86 1.33
C SER A 162 63.61 -2.29 0.15
N ARG A 163 63.74 -1.39 -0.82
CA ARG A 163 64.55 -1.54 -2.02
C ARG A 163 65.90 -2.06 -1.55
N ALA A 164 66.14 -3.36 -1.74
CA ALA A 164 67.45 -3.94 -1.52
C ALA A 164 68.41 -3.06 -2.32
N LYS A 165 69.33 -2.42 -1.61
CA LYS A 165 70.30 -1.52 -2.21
C LYS A 165 71.21 -2.41 -3.03
N VAL A 166 70.86 -2.61 -4.30
CA VAL A 166 71.73 -3.28 -5.26
C VAL A 166 72.98 -2.41 -5.34
N THR A 167 74.02 -2.84 -4.65
CA THR A 167 75.37 -2.34 -4.88
C THR A 167 75.70 -2.72 -6.31
N LYS A 168 75.88 -1.71 -7.19
CA LYS A 168 76.37 -1.93 -8.55
C LYS A 168 77.60 -2.83 -8.51
N ASP A 169 77.71 -3.73 -9.49
CA ASP A 169 78.93 -4.51 -9.68
C ASP A 169 80.10 -3.54 -9.94
N PRO A 170 81.30 -3.76 -9.37
CA PRO A 170 82.46 -2.91 -9.64
C PRO A 170 82.81 -2.75 -11.13
N SER A 171 82.42 -3.68 -12.01
CA SER A 171 82.59 -3.55 -13.47
C SER A 171 81.72 -2.48 -14.11
N ASP A 172 80.62 -2.11 -13.45
CA ASP A 172 79.58 -1.19 -13.96
C ASP A 172 79.62 0.18 -13.24
N MET A 173 80.64 0.40 -12.41
CA MET A 173 80.87 1.67 -11.72
C MET A 173 81.69 2.62 -12.60
N THR A 174 81.37 3.91 -12.55
CA THR A 174 82.27 4.92 -13.13
C THR A 174 83.57 5.02 -12.31
N ASP A 175 84.67 5.48 -12.93
CA ASP A 175 85.98 5.60 -12.27
C ASP A 175 85.94 6.34 -10.92
N LYS A 176 85.07 7.35 -10.82
CA LYS A 176 84.86 8.09 -9.59
C LYS A 176 84.17 7.24 -8.52
N GLU A 177 83.13 6.49 -8.88
CA GLU A 177 82.40 5.60 -7.98
C GLU A 177 83.26 4.43 -7.50
N TYR A 178 84.10 3.86 -8.39
CA TYR A 178 85.02 2.78 -8.04
C TYR A 178 86.07 3.22 -7.02
N ARG A 179 86.64 4.41 -7.18
CA ARG A 179 87.59 5.00 -6.21
C ARG A 179 86.96 5.17 -4.83
N ASP A 180 85.73 5.69 -4.78
CA ASP A 180 85.02 5.91 -3.52
C ASP A 180 84.64 4.57 -2.85
N TRP A 181 84.29 3.54 -3.63
CA TRP A 181 84.08 2.18 -3.13
C TRP A 181 85.36 1.53 -2.60
N ARG A 182 86.49 1.67 -3.33
CA ARG A 182 87.78 1.09 -2.93
C ARG A 182 88.37 1.76 -1.69
N ASN A 183 88.24 3.09 -1.57
CA ASN A 183 88.67 3.82 -0.39
C ASN A 183 87.91 3.37 0.87
N LYS A 184 86.61 3.07 0.75
CA LYS A 184 85.81 2.52 1.85
C LYS A 184 86.26 1.11 2.26
N GLN A 185 86.74 0.28 1.33
CA GLN A 185 87.29 -1.04 1.65
C GLN A 185 88.66 -0.97 2.34
N ILE A 186 89.50 -0.01 1.95
CA ILE A 186 90.83 0.18 2.56
C ILE A 186 90.68 0.76 3.98
N ALA A 187 89.75 1.70 4.19
CA ALA A 187 89.47 2.26 5.52
C ALA A 187 88.80 1.27 6.50
N ALA A 188 88.25 0.16 5.98
CA ALA A 188 87.67 -0.92 6.78
C ALA A 188 88.67 -2.05 7.08
N ARG A 189 89.95 -1.87 6.74
CA ARG A 189 91.05 -2.81 6.99
C ARG A 189 92.00 -2.25 8.03
#